data_AF-A0A349N9Q2-F1
#
_entry.id   AF-A0A349N9Q2-F1
#
_cell.length_a   1.000
_cell.length_b   1.000
_cell.length_c   1.000
_cell.angle_alpha   90.00
_cell.angle_beta   90.00
_cell.angle_gamma   90.00
#
_symmetry.space_group_name_H-M   'P 1'
#
loop_
_entity.id
_entity.type
_entity.pdbx_description
1 polymer ?
#
loop_
_entity_poly.entity_id
_entity_poly.type
_entity_poly.pdbx_seq_one_letter_code
_entity_poly.pdbx_strand_id
1 'polypeptide(L)' 'MLDVACGTSERARILTKTYGYSVDGIDLEPNFVEIAQSRNPGGEFTSVEMWSFTLP' A
#
# COMPACT_ATOMS: atom_id res chain seq x y z
N MET A 1 5.47 -0.71 7.83
CA MET A 1 5.25 0.75 7.62
C MET A 1 3.97 0.89 6.82
N LEU A 2 3.14 1.89 7.09
CA LEU A 2 1.89 2.09 6.35
C LEU A 2 1.98 3.32 5.44
N ASP A 3 1.74 3.13 4.14
CA ASP A 3 1.57 4.19 3.14
C ASP A 3 0.07 4.51 2.98
N VAL A 4 -0.36 5.67 3.49
CA VAL A 4 -1.77 6.10 3.46
C VAL A 4 -2.04 6.88 2.17
N ALA A 5 -3.13 6.55 1.48
CA ALA A 5 -3.40 7.00 0.11
C ALA A 5 -2.25 6.59 -0.83
N CYS A 6 -1.93 5.29 -0.82
CA CYS A 6 -0.76 4.74 -1.49
C CYS A 6 -0.83 4.79 -3.03
N GLY A 7 -2.00 5.07 -3.60
CA GLY A 7 -2.27 4.95 -5.02
C GLY A 7 -1.84 3.57 -5.53
N THR A 8 -1.10 3.55 -6.64
CA THR A 8 -0.60 2.31 -7.27
C THR A 8 0.71 1.77 -6.68
N SER A 9 1.02 2.14 -5.42
CA SER A 9 2.14 1.64 -4.60
C SER A 9 3.56 1.89 -5.11
N GLU A 10 3.81 2.94 -5.89
CA GLU A 10 5.15 3.21 -6.41
C GLU A 10 6.17 3.50 -5.28
N ARG A 11 5.73 4.22 -4.24
CA ARG A 11 6.56 4.52 -3.07
C ARG A 11 6.89 3.25 -2.29
N ALA A 12 5.89 2.43 -1.98
CA ALA A 12 6.09 1.13 -1.33
C ALA A 12 7.07 0.26 -2.11
N ARG A 13 6.91 0.13 -3.44
CA ARG A 13 7.83 -0.63 -4.30
C ARG A 13 9.28 -0.16 -4.18
N ILE A 14 9.51 1.16 -4.23
CA ILE A 14 10.86 1.73 -4.11
C ILE A 14 11.43 1.48 -2.71
N LEU A 15 10.63 1.69 -1.66
CA LEU A 15 11.04 1.51 -0.27
C LEU A 15 11.41 0.05 0.02
N THR A 16 10.58 -0.89 -0.42
CA THR A 16 10.84 -2.33 -0.31
C THR A 16 12.10 -2.72 -1.10
N LYS A 17 12.18 -2.35 -2.39
CA LYS A 17 13.26 -2.81 -3.27
C LYS A 17 14.62 -2.19 -2.93
N THR A 18 14.63 -0.93 -2.52
CA THR A 18 15.89 -0.17 -2.33
C THR A 18 16.41 -0.30 -0.91
N TYR A 19 15.50 -0.34 0.08
CA TYR A 19 15.87 -0.24 1.49
C TYR A 19 15.40 -1.45 2.32
N GLY A 20 14.69 -2.41 1.72
CA GLY A 20 14.26 -3.62 2.41
C GLY A 20 13.14 -3.40 3.44
N TYR A 21 12.44 -2.27 3.39
CA TYR A 21 11.31 -2.02 4.28
C TYR A 21 10.12 -2.91 3.92
N SER A 22 9.40 -3.39 4.93
CA SER A 22 8.05 -3.92 4.78
C SER A 22 7.04 -2.77 4.78
N VAL A 23 6.38 -2.57 3.64
CA VAL A 23 5.43 -1.48 3.42
C VAL A 23 4.09 -2.04 2.97
N ASP A 24 3.08 -1.77 3.79
CA ASP A 24 1.66 -2.00 3.52
C ASP A 24 1.03 -0.70 3.07
N GLY A 25 -0.14 -0.76 2.43
CA GLY A 25 -0.80 0.43 1.88
C GLY A 25 -2.31 0.39 1.97
N ILE A 26 -2.89 1.58 2.12
CA ILE A 26 -4.33 1.78 2.00
C ILE A 26 -4.65 2.87 0.98
N ASP A 27 -5.71 2.68 0.22
CA ASP A 27 -6.24 3.68 -0.70
C ASP A 27 -7.76 3.54 -0.80
N LEU A 28 -8.48 4.58 -1.23
CA LEU A 28 -9.92 4.49 -1.38
C LEU A 28 -10.31 3.79 -2.68
N GLU A 29 -9.49 3.92 -3.74
CA GLU A 29 -9.81 3.42 -5.09
C GLU A 29 -9.42 1.93 -5.24
N PRO A 30 -10.39 0.99 -5.39
CA PRO A 30 -10.10 -0.45 -5.47
C PRO A 30 -9.18 -0.82 -6.63
N ASN A 31 -9.32 -0.15 -7.78
CA ASN A 31 -8.46 -0.41 -8.94
C ASN A 31 -6.99 -0.05 -8.64
N PHE A 32 -6.73 0.94 -7.79
CA PHE A 32 -5.38 1.28 -7.38
C PHE A 32 -4.79 0.22 -6.45
N VAL A 33 -5.61 -0.33 -5.55
CA VAL A 33 -5.23 -1.41 -4.64
C VAL A 33 -4.87 -2.69 -5.41
N GLU A 34 -5.63 -3.05 -6.44
CA GLU A 34 -5.30 -4.20 -7.30
C GLU A 34 -3.94 -4.02 -8.00
N ILE A 35 -3.70 -2.83 -8.57
CA ILE A 35 -2.42 -2.50 -9.21
C ILE A 35 -1.31 -2.50 -8.15
N ALA A 36 -1.55 -1.91 -6.99
CA ALA A 36 -0.61 -1.83 -5.88
C ALA A 36 -0.14 -3.21 -5.42
N GLN A 37 -1.09 -4.12 -5.19
CA GLN A 37 -0.80 -5.50 -4.80
C GLN A 37 0.05 -6.21 -5.86
N SER A 38 -0.22 -5.99 -7.15
CA SER A 38 0.60 -6.55 -8.23
C SER A 38 2.02 -5.96 -8.28
N ARG A 39 2.18 -4.68 -7.93
CA ARG A 39 3.44 -3.94 -8.02
C ARG A 39 4.37 -4.22 -6.84
N ASN A 40 3.82 -4.48 -5.66
CA ASN A 40 4.55 -4.82 -4.45
C ASN A 40 3.91 -6.03 -3.76
N PRO A 41 4.05 -7.25 -4.32
CA PRO A 41 3.34 -8.44 -3.83
C PRO A 41 3.73 -8.91 -2.41
N GLY A 42 4.79 -8.34 -1.82
CA GLY A 42 5.21 -8.63 -0.46
C GLY A 42 4.60 -7.73 0.63
N GLY A 43 3.79 -6.74 0.25
CA GLY A 43 3.01 -5.92 1.18
C GLY A 43 1.52 -6.23 1.10
N GLU A 44 0.76 -5.84 2.12
CA GLU A 44 -0.70 -5.92 2.11
C GLU A 44 -1.31 -4.59 1.68
N PHE A 45 -2.16 -4.63 0.65
CA PHE A 45 -2.85 -3.46 0.14
C PHE A 45 -4.36 -3.62 0.29
N THR A 46 -5.01 -2.64 0.92
CA THR A 46 -6.44 -2.71 1.25
C THR A 46 -7.19 -1.46 0.80
N SER A 47 -8.39 -1.64 0.22
CA SER A 47 -9.28 -0.54 -0.10
C SER A 47 -10.10 -0.13 1.13
N VAL A 48 -9.79 1.02 1.72
CA VAL A 48 -10.44 1.53 2.94
C VAL A 48 -10.38 3.05 3.02
N GLU A 49 -11.34 3.63 3.75
CA GLU A 49 -11.32 5.04 4.14
C GLU A 49 -10.30 5.28 5.26
N MET A 50 -9.33 6.16 5.02
CA MET A 50 -8.23 6.39 5.96
C MET A 50 -8.67 6.96 7.31
N TRP A 51 -9.79 7.71 7.37
CA TRP A 51 -10.25 8.30 8.64
C TRP A 51 -10.93 7.30 9.59
N SER A 52 -11.37 6.15 9.07
CA SER A 52 -12.00 5.09 9.87
C SER A 52 -11.17 3.80 9.91
N PHE A 53 -9.98 3.82 9.29
CA PHE A 53 -9.07 2.70 9.33
C PHE A 53 -8.47 2.54 10.73
N THR A 54 -8.43 1.31 11.23
CA THR A 54 -7.85 0.98 12.53
C THR A 54 -6.67 0.05 12.31
N LEU A 55 -5.52 0.40 12.88
CA LEU A 55 -4.35 -0.46 12.88
C LEU A 55 -4.61 -1.70 13.77
N PRO A 56 -4.12 -2.88 13.37
CA PRO A 56 -4.10 -4.05 14.26
C PRO A 56 -3.24 -3.83 15.52
#